data_AF-A0A959VP03-F1
#
_entry.id   AF-A0A959VP03-F1
#
_cell.length_a   1.000
_cell.length_b   1.000
_cell.length_c   1.000
_cell.angle_alpha   90.00
_cell.angle_beta   90.00
_cell.angle_gamma   90.00
#
_symmetry.space_group_name_H-M   'P 1'
#
loop_
_entity.id
_entity.type
_entity.pdbx_description
1 polymer ?
#
loop_
_entity_poly.entity_id
_entity_poly.type
_entity_poly.pdbx_seq_one_letter_code
_entity_poly.pdbx_strand_id
1 'polypeptide(L)'
;MAKLTVRPVRSRRELKRFVKVPFLVHRDHPEWVPPLIVDRMQFLNREKNPYFDHAEVELLIAELDGEPVGRVSAQIDYRWDEYQGGNDGQFGFFETIDDSEVASALLDAGCEWLAGRGRERVVGPMDFTTNDEIGIQIEGFHLRPFLLENCHQPYFQTLLEQSGFTKAMDLLMWHLEMGKLMDGLKFHPAIHEAAQKSLDEHGITIRNMRKSDMAAEIARFHQVYNEAWGDNWGFVPVTAEEADFHAKSLKMVLDEDWALIAEKEDGEV
;
A
#
# COMPACT_ATOMS: atom_id res chain seq x y z
N MET A 1 16.18 -22.77 25.30
CA MET A 1 16.16 -21.99 24.05
C MET A 1 14.71 -21.67 23.79
N ALA A 2 14.38 -20.42 23.46
CA ALA A 2 13.03 -20.06 23.08
C ALA A 2 12.62 -20.86 21.84
N LYS A 3 11.39 -21.34 21.78
CA LYS A 3 10.89 -22.12 20.65
C LYS A 3 10.28 -21.20 19.61
N LEU A 4 10.93 -21.05 18.47
CA LEU A 4 10.37 -20.38 17.29
C LEU A 4 9.34 -21.29 16.62
N THR A 5 8.18 -20.73 16.32
CA THR A 5 7.15 -21.39 15.51
C THR A 5 6.54 -20.39 14.53
N VAL A 6 6.35 -20.82 13.28
CA VAL A 6 5.54 -20.09 12.29
C VAL A 6 4.25 -20.85 12.09
N ARG A 7 3.13 -20.13 12.16
CA ARG A 7 1.81 -20.75 12.00
C ARG A 7 0.87 -19.85 11.23
N PRO A 8 -0.10 -20.42 10.53
CA PRO A 8 -1.06 -19.62 9.83
C PRO A 8 -2.12 -19.04 10.76
N VAL A 9 -2.70 -17.91 10.35
CA VAL A 9 -3.80 -17.24 11.04
C VAL A 9 -5.12 -17.88 10.59
N ARG A 10 -5.92 -18.37 11.54
CA ARG A 10 -7.15 -19.13 11.26
C ARG A 10 -8.39 -18.60 11.96
N SER A 11 -8.23 -17.65 12.87
CA SER A 11 -9.34 -17.10 13.65
C SER A 11 -9.26 -15.58 13.76
N ARG A 12 -10.40 -14.94 14.04
CA ARG A 12 -10.47 -13.49 14.32
C ARG A 12 -9.55 -13.06 15.46
N ARG A 13 -9.35 -13.92 16.46
CA ARG A 13 -8.42 -13.66 17.58
C ARG A 13 -6.97 -13.63 17.09
N GLU A 14 -6.58 -14.58 16.25
CA GLU A 14 -5.24 -14.64 15.67
C GLU A 14 -5.01 -13.50 14.68
N LEU A 15 -6.02 -13.13 13.89
CA LEU A 15 -5.95 -11.98 13.00
C LEU A 15 -5.66 -10.69 13.78
N LYS A 16 -6.28 -10.53 14.95
CA LYS A 16 -5.97 -9.39 15.84
C LYS A 16 -4.54 -9.44 16.38
N ARG A 17 -3.95 -10.62 16.58
CA ARG A 17 -2.54 -10.76 16.96
C ARG A 17 -1.63 -10.37 15.80
N PHE A 18 -1.93 -10.85 14.60
CA PHE A 18 -1.25 -10.48 13.35
C PHE A 18 -1.27 -8.95 13.13
N VAL A 19 -2.43 -8.31 13.21
CA VAL A 19 -2.57 -6.85 13.05
C VAL A 19 -1.75 -6.06 14.08
N LYS A 20 -1.48 -6.64 15.25
CA LYS A 20 -0.77 -5.97 16.34
C LYS A 20 0.75 -6.14 16.32
N VAL A 21 1.32 -7.01 15.48
CA VAL A 21 2.78 -7.19 15.41
C VAL A 21 3.55 -5.88 15.18
N PRO A 22 3.13 -4.96 14.29
CA PRO A 22 3.81 -3.66 14.11
C PRO A 22 3.96 -2.85 15.41
N PHE A 23 2.99 -2.94 16.33
CA PHE A 23 3.05 -2.24 17.61
C PHE A 23 4.15 -2.76 18.54
N LEU A 24 4.62 -3.98 18.31
CA LEU A 24 5.82 -4.50 18.96
C LEU A 24 7.07 -4.01 18.24
N VAL A 25 7.14 -4.22 16.91
CA VAL A 25 8.31 -3.95 16.07
C VAL A 25 8.71 -2.46 16.12
N HIS A 26 7.73 -1.57 16.08
CA HIS A 26 7.94 -0.12 15.98
C HIS A 26 7.68 0.63 17.27
N ARG A 27 7.60 -0.07 18.41
CA ARG A 27 7.26 0.53 19.72
C ARG A 27 8.09 1.78 20.05
N ASP A 28 9.38 1.74 19.71
CA ASP A 28 10.35 2.77 20.02
C ASP A 28 10.75 3.60 18.78
N HIS A 29 10.03 3.45 17.65
CA HIS A 29 10.30 4.20 16.43
C HIS A 29 9.63 5.58 16.49
N PRO A 30 10.37 6.70 16.49
CA PRO A 30 9.82 8.03 16.75
C PRO A 30 8.84 8.52 15.68
N GLU A 31 9.08 8.16 14.42
CA GLU A 31 8.25 8.59 13.29
C GLU A 31 7.14 7.60 12.94
N TRP A 32 7.06 6.45 13.61
CA TRP A 32 6.08 5.44 13.25
C TRP A 32 4.67 5.87 13.65
N VAL A 33 3.75 5.85 12.69
CA VAL A 33 2.35 6.19 12.91
C VAL A 33 1.55 4.89 12.99
N PRO A 34 1.00 4.51 14.16
CA PRO A 34 0.29 3.26 14.31
C PRO A 34 -1.00 3.24 13.48
N PRO A 35 -1.26 2.19 12.68
CA PRO A 35 -2.49 2.08 11.92
C PRO A 35 -3.68 1.85 12.86
N LEU A 36 -4.87 2.27 12.42
CA LEU A 36 -6.09 1.97 13.16
C LEU A 36 -6.36 0.46 13.10
N ILE A 37 -6.32 -0.20 14.27
CA ILE A 37 -6.55 -1.66 14.37
C ILE A 37 -7.89 -2.05 13.73
N VAL A 38 -8.93 -1.22 13.88
CA VAL A 38 -10.26 -1.51 13.31
C VAL A 38 -10.22 -1.50 11.78
N ASP A 39 -9.51 -0.55 11.19
CA ASP A 39 -9.34 -0.44 9.75
C ASP A 39 -8.58 -1.66 9.20
N ARG A 40 -7.42 -2.02 9.78
CA ARG A 40 -6.65 -3.20 9.35
C ARG A 40 -7.41 -4.51 9.54
N MET A 41 -8.22 -4.64 10.60
CA MET A 41 -9.10 -5.79 10.80
C MET A 41 -10.24 -5.85 9.76
N GLN A 42 -10.65 -4.72 9.19
CA GLN A 42 -11.62 -4.66 8.09
C GLN A 42 -10.95 -4.94 6.74
N PHE A 43 -9.77 -4.39 6.50
CA PHE A 43 -8.95 -4.62 5.31
C PHE A 43 -8.63 -6.11 5.11
N LEU A 44 -8.22 -6.80 6.18
CA LEU A 44 -7.89 -8.23 6.13
C LEU A 44 -9.13 -9.15 6.27
N ASN A 45 -10.35 -8.60 6.20
CA ASN A 45 -11.56 -9.40 6.26
C ASN A 45 -11.98 -9.86 4.87
N ARG A 46 -11.90 -11.18 4.66
CA ARG A 46 -12.25 -11.86 3.40
C ARG A 46 -13.66 -11.62 2.89
N GLU A 47 -14.61 -11.33 3.78
CA GLU A 47 -16.01 -11.06 3.40
C GLU A 47 -16.26 -9.59 3.08
N LYS A 48 -15.28 -8.71 3.31
CA LYS A 48 -15.46 -7.25 3.19
C LYS A 48 -14.55 -6.57 2.18
N ASN A 49 -13.34 -7.10 1.99
CA ASN A 49 -12.38 -6.54 1.04
C ASN A 49 -12.51 -7.29 -0.30
N PRO A 50 -12.92 -6.62 -1.39
CA PRO A 50 -13.10 -7.24 -2.70
C PRO A 50 -11.83 -7.85 -3.31
N TYR A 51 -10.63 -7.49 -2.83
CA TYR A 51 -9.38 -8.13 -3.23
C TYR A 51 -9.45 -9.67 -3.11
N PHE A 52 -10.16 -10.17 -2.09
CA PHE A 52 -10.30 -11.62 -1.88
C PHE A 52 -11.21 -12.32 -2.90
N ASP A 53 -11.92 -11.59 -3.77
CA ASP A 53 -12.74 -12.17 -4.85
C ASP A 53 -11.87 -12.72 -5.98
N HIS A 54 -10.64 -12.23 -6.13
CA HIS A 54 -9.70 -12.65 -7.17
C HIS A 54 -8.30 -12.99 -6.63
N ALA A 55 -8.13 -13.06 -5.31
CA ALA A 55 -6.84 -13.41 -4.71
C ALA A 55 -6.94 -14.49 -3.62
N GLU A 56 -5.95 -15.38 -3.60
CA GLU A 56 -5.69 -16.26 -2.46
C GLU A 56 -4.62 -15.65 -1.56
N VAL A 57 -4.85 -15.69 -0.25
CA VAL A 57 -3.92 -15.13 0.73
C VAL A 57 -3.72 -16.11 1.87
N GLU A 58 -2.49 -16.22 2.35
CA GLU A 58 -2.10 -16.88 3.58
C GLU A 58 -1.43 -15.88 4.51
N LEU A 59 -1.97 -15.74 5.71
CA LEU A 59 -1.40 -14.86 6.73
C LEU A 59 -0.64 -15.73 7.73
N LEU A 60 0.64 -15.44 7.92
CA LEU A 60 1.55 -16.20 8.77
C LEU A 60 2.01 -15.33 9.92
N ILE A 61 2.13 -15.92 11.11
CA ILE A 61 2.65 -15.27 12.31
C ILE A 61 3.79 -16.11 12.89
N ALA A 62 4.90 -15.46 13.20
CA ALA A 62 6.02 -16.05 13.91
C ALA A 62 5.90 -15.75 15.41
N GLU A 63 6.12 -16.78 16.23
CA GLU A 63 6.01 -16.70 17.68
C GLU A 63 7.24 -17.31 18.35
N LEU A 64 7.79 -16.60 19.32
CA LEU A 64 8.79 -17.12 20.26
C LEU A 64 8.09 -17.41 21.58
N ASP A 65 8.08 -18.68 21.99
CA ASP A 65 7.41 -19.15 23.21
C ASP A 65 5.92 -18.72 23.30
N GLY A 66 5.26 -18.60 22.14
CA GLY A 66 3.85 -18.23 22.02
C GLY A 66 3.58 -16.73 21.95
N GLU A 67 4.60 -15.87 22.04
CA GLU A 67 4.49 -14.43 21.86
C GLU A 67 4.79 -14.03 20.40
N PRO A 68 3.94 -13.21 19.74
CA PRO A 68 4.18 -12.78 18.36
C PRO A 68 5.42 -11.93 18.23
N VAL A 69 6.31 -12.28 17.30
CA VAL A 69 7.56 -11.54 17.03
C VAL A 69 7.74 -11.18 15.56
N GLY A 70 6.89 -11.71 14.69
CA GLY A 70 6.85 -11.31 13.30
C GLY A 70 5.59 -11.80 12.58
N ARG A 71 5.36 -11.29 11.37
CA ARG A 71 4.25 -11.64 10.49
C ARG A 71 4.64 -11.46 9.02
N VAL A 72 3.94 -12.17 8.16
CA VAL A 72 4.00 -11.99 6.70
C VAL A 72 2.69 -12.48 6.08
N SER A 73 2.28 -11.88 4.96
CA SER A 73 1.32 -12.49 4.05
C SER A 73 2.04 -13.10 2.86
N ALA A 74 1.55 -14.23 2.39
CA ALA A 74 1.83 -14.75 1.06
C ALA A 74 0.53 -14.73 0.27
N GLN A 75 0.58 -14.29 -0.98
CA GLN A 75 -0.62 -14.11 -1.78
C GLN A 75 -0.40 -14.45 -3.25
N ILE A 76 -1.51 -14.77 -3.89
CA ILE A 76 -1.66 -15.03 -5.31
C ILE A 76 -2.81 -14.15 -5.76
N ASP A 77 -2.51 -13.12 -6.53
CA ASP A 77 -3.52 -12.35 -7.24
C ASP A 77 -3.67 -12.88 -8.66
N TYR A 78 -4.85 -13.42 -8.99
CA TYR A 78 -5.11 -13.93 -10.34
C TYR A 78 -5.23 -12.80 -11.38
N ARG A 79 -5.52 -11.57 -10.96
CA ARG A 79 -5.48 -10.40 -11.85
C ARG A 79 -4.03 -10.00 -12.15
N TRP A 80 -3.10 -10.12 -11.19
CA TRP A 80 -1.67 -9.94 -11.47
C TRP A 80 -1.21 -10.83 -12.63
N ASP A 81 -1.56 -12.11 -12.61
CA ASP A 81 -1.23 -13.04 -13.71
C ASP A 81 -1.81 -12.56 -15.06
N GLU A 82 -3.00 -11.98 -15.05
CA GLU A 82 -3.72 -11.52 -16.24
C GLU A 82 -3.07 -10.27 -16.87
N TYR A 83 -2.60 -9.33 -16.04
CA TYR A 83 -2.10 -8.02 -16.50
C TYR A 83 -0.58 -7.89 -16.52
N GLN A 84 0.12 -8.49 -15.56
CA GLN A 84 1.59 -8.48 -15.51
C GLN A 84 2.18 -9.72 -16.17
N GLY A 85 1.38 -10.77 -16.37
CA GLY A 85 1.83 -12.04 -16.90
C GLY A 85 2.70 -12.81 -15.91
N GLY A 86 3.17 -13.97 -16.35
CA GLY A 86 4.06 -14.82 -15.57
C GLY A 86 3.32 -15.70 -14.57
N ASN A 87 4.02 -16.06 -13.50
CA ASN A 87 3.59 -17.03 -12.51
C ASN A 87 4.14 -16.63 -11.13
N ASP A 88 3.98 -15.35 -10.83
CA ASP A 88 4.51 -14.74 -9.61
C ASP A 88 3.55 -14.98 -8.45
N GLY A 89 4.11 -15.24 -7.28
CA GLY A 89 3.46 -14.98 -6.01
C GLY A 89 3.89 -13.63 -5.47
N GLN A 90 3.11 -13.07 -4.56
CA GLN A 90 3.49 -11.85 -3.85
C GLN A 90 3.57 -12.14 -2.35
N PHE A 91 4.38 -11.35 -1.64
CA PHE A 91 4.36 -11.32 -0.18
C PHE A 91 4.12 -9.89 0.30
N GLY A 92 3.60 -9.75 1.51
CA GLY A 92 3.23 -8.46 2.09
C GLY A 92 3.15 -8.53 3.61
N PHE A 93 2.67 -7.46 4.22
CA PHE A 93 2.49 -7.30 5.66
C PHE A 93 3.72 -7.74 6.46
N PHE A 94 4.90 -7.67 5.87
CA PHE A 94 6.12 -8.24 6.41
C PHE A 94 6.63 -7.34 7.52
N GLU A 95 6.60 -7.86 8.75
CA GLU A 95 7.01 -7.13 9.95
C GLU A 95 7.68 -8.14 10.87
N THR A 96 8.88 -7.85 11.35
CA THR A 96 9.62 -8.75 12.23
C THR A 96 10.54 -7.95 13.12
N ILE A 97 10.87 -8.50 14.29
CA ILE A 97 12.03 -8.04 15.07
C ILE A 97 13.33 -8.22 14.27
N ASP A 98 14.40 -7.54 14.70
CA ASP A 98 15.76 -7.64 14.12
C ASP A 98 16.40 -9.00 14.43
N ASP A 99 15.89 -10.04 13.79
CA ASP A 99 16.29 -11.43 13.95
C ASP A 99 16.16 -12.16 12.59
N SER A 100 17.31 -12.59 12.05
CA SER A 100 17.37 -13.24 10.75
C SER A 100 16.77 -14.64 10.73
N GLU A 101 16.72 -15.34 11.87
CA GLU A 101 16.06 -16.64 11.98
C GLU A 101 14.53 -16.46 11.89
N VAL A 102 13.98 -15.43 12.56
CA VAL A 102 12.55 -15.10 12.49
C VAL A 102 12.16 -14.66 11.07
N ALA A 103 12.95 -13.78 10.46
CA ALA A 103 12.71 -13.28 9.10
C ALA A 103 12.72 -14.42 8.07
N SER A 104 13.76 -15.25 8.09
CA SER A 104 13.88 -16.37 7.16
C SER A 104 12.77 -17.38 7.36
N ALA A 105 12.42 -17.73 8.60
CA ALA A 105 11.32 -18.67 8.86
C ALA A 105 9.96 -18.18 8.34
N LEU A 106 9.67 -16.87 8.43
CA LEU A 106 8.45 -16.28 7.87
C LEU A 106 8.44 -16.33 6.34
N LEU A 107 9.53 -15.87 5.72
CA LEU A 107 9.65 -15.80 4.27
C LEU A 107 9.67 -17.19 3.65
N ASP A 108 10.39 -18.15 4.22
CA ASP A 108 10.43 -19.54 3.78
C ASP A 108 9.03 -20.17 3.85
N ALA A 109 8.29 -19.98 4.95
CA ALA A 109 6.93 -20.49 5.06
C ALA A 109 5.97 -19.87 4.02
N GLY A 110 6.14 -18.60 3.69
CA GLY A 110 5.40 -17.93 2.62
C GLY A 110 5.77 -18.48 1.24
N CYS A 111 7.06 -18.61 0.95
CA CYS A 111 7.59 -19.18 -0.28
C CYS A 111 7.16 -20.64 -0.48
N GLU A 112 7.18 -21.47 0.57
CA GLU A 112 6.69 -22.86 0.53
C GLU A 112 5.20 -22.91 0.20
N TRP A 113 4.39 -22.02 0.79
CA TRP A 113 2.96 -21.92 0.50
C TRP A 113 2.68 -21.54 -0.96
N LEU A 114 3.48 -20.63 -1.52
CA LEU A 114 3.42 -20.18 -2.91
C LEU A 114 3.91 -21.27 -3.88
N ALA A 115 5.05 -21.89 -3.59
CA ALA A 115 5.61 -22.98 -4.38
C ALA A 115 4.69 -24.20 -4.42
N GLY A 116 4.02 -24.51 -3.30
CA GLY A 116 2.98 -25.55 -3.24
C GLY A 116 1.77 -25.28 -4.13
N ARG A 117 1.61 -24.05 -4.62
CA ARG A 117 0.60 -23.62 -5.61
C ARG A 117 1.20 -23.32 -6.98
N GLY A 118 2.43 -23.77 -7.21
CA GLY A 118 3.09 -23.67 -8.50
C GLY A 118 3.68 -22.30 -8.81
N ARG A 119 3.77 -21.38 -7.85
CA ARG A 119 4.41 -20.07 -8.08
C ARG A 119 5.92 -20.21 -8.10
N GLU A 120 6.57 -19.61 -9.09
CA GLU A 120 8.01 -19.81 -9.38
C GLU A 120 8.89 -18.65 -8.93
N ARG A 121 8.29 -17.46 -8.79
CA ARG A 121 8.96 -16.24 -8.35
C ARG A 121 8.08 -15.55 -7.31
N VAL A 122 8.70 -14.88 -6.35
CA VAL A 122 8.02 -14.12 -5.31
C VAL A 122 8.47 -12.66 -5.38
N VAL A 123 7.52 -11.72 -5.40
CA VAL A 123 7.80 -10.27 -5.42
C VAL A 123 7.13 -9.57 -4.24
N GLY A 124 7.76 -8.52 -3.71
CA GLY A 124 7.22 -7.76 -2.59
C GLY A 124 8.31 -7.08 -1.75
N PRO A 125 7.95 -6.55 -0.56
CA PRO A 125 6.63 -6.66 0.05
C PRO A 125 5.58 -5.77 -0.63
N MET A 126 4.33 -6.21 -0.59
CA MET A 126 3.13 -5.53 -1.09
C MET A 126 1.94 -5.93 -0.24
N ASP A 127 1.28 -4.97 0.41
CA ASP A 127 0.10 -5.20 1.26
C ASP A 127 -1.18 -5.40 0.42
N PHE A 128 -1.11 -6.39 -0.49
CA PHE A 128 -2.08 -6.83 -1.50
C PHE A 128 -1.88 -6.26 -2.90
N THR A 129 -1.95 -4.94 -3.08
CA THR A 129 -1.80 -4.32 -4.40
C THR A 129 -0.76 -3.21 -4.40
N THR A 130 -0.36 -2.75 -5.59
CA THR A 130 0.48 -1.54 -5.72
C THR A 130 -0.23 -0.24 -5.32
N ASN A 131 -1.54 -0.30 -5.04
CA ASN A 131 -2.33 0.82 -4.51
C ASN A 131 -2.35 0.86 -2.98
N ASP A 132 -1.85 -0.20 -2.34
CA ASP A 132 -1.65 -0.28 -0.90
C ASP A 132 -0.19 0.02 -0.55
N GLU A 133 0.21 -0.23 0.70
CA GLU A 133 1.60 -0.10 1.12
C GLU A 133 2.53 -1.09 0.37
N ILE A 134 3.55 -0.57 -0.34
CA ILE A 134 4.51 -1.38 -1.10
C ILE A 134 5.98 -1.03 -0.84
N GLY A 135 6.84 -2.03 -1.00
CA GLY A 135 8.28 -1.92 -0.85
C GLY A 135 8.74 -1.77 0.60
N ILE A 136 10.03 -1.51 0.79
CA ILE A 136 10.61 -1.22 2.09
C ILE A 136 11.29 0.16 2.08
N GLN A 137 11.17 0.87 3.20
CA GLN A 137 11.95 2.09 3.42
C GLN A 137 13.44 1.75 3.57
N ILE A 138 14.26 2.26 2.66
CA ILE A 138 15.74 2.11 2.69
C ILE A 138 16.45 3.44 2.98
N GLU A 139 15.75 4.56 2.79
CA GLU A 139 16.25 5.91 3.03
C GLU A 139 15.14 6.78 3.65
N GLY A 140 15.52 7.92 4.24
CA GLY A 140 14.54 8.89 4.77
C GLY A 140 13.90 8.49 6.11
N PHE A 141 14.51 7.61 6.92
CA PHE A 141 13.97 7.14 8.22
C PHE A 141 13.61 8.22 9.26
N HIS A 142 14.06 9.46 9.04
CA HIS A 142 13.77 10.63 9.87
C HIS A 142 12.52 11.39 9.41
N LEU A 143 11.92 11.00 8.28
CA LEU A 143 10.72 11.59 7.74
C LEU A 143 9.51 10.80 8.25
N ARG A 144 8.48 11.54 8.64
CA ARG A 144 7.20 10.94 9.00
C ARG A 144 6.51 10.41 7.74
N PRO A 145 6.00 9.16 7.74
CA PRO A 145 5.27 8.62 6.61
C PRO A 145 3.95 9.36 6.38
N PHE A 146 3.55 9.50 5.13
CA PHE A 146 2.18 9.84 4.75
C PHE A 146 1.29 8.60 4.76
N LEU A 147 -0.01 8.82 4.52
CA LEU A 147 -0.97 7.73 4.42
C LEU A 147 -0.58 6.79 3.26
N LEU A 148 -0.68 5.47 3.49
CA LEU A 148 -0.26 4.43 2.55
C LEU A 148 1.25 4.40 2.24
N GLU A 149 2.08 5.05 3.05
CA GLU A 149 3.53 4.90 3.00
C GLU A 149 4.04 3.97 4.10
N ASN A 150 5.03 3.16 3.74
CA ASN A 150 5.72 2.29 4.68
C ASN A 150 6.64 3.08 5.62
N CYS A 151 6.70 2.65 6.87
CA CYS A 151 7.67 3.10 7.86
C CYS A 151 8.34 1.88 8.48
N HIS A 152 9.62 1.69 8.17
CA HIS A 152 10.36 0.51 8.59
C HIS A 152 11.60 0.88 9.39
N GLN A 153 12.04 -0.06 10.22
CA GLN A 153 13.35 0.03 10.86
C GLN A 153 14.46 -0.22 9.84
N PRO A 154 15.67 0.36 10.00
CA PRO A 154 16.76 0.25 9.02
C PRO A 154 17.23 -1.18 8.71
N TYR A 155 16.99 -2.14 9.60
CA TYR A 155 17.45 -3.53 9.41
C TYR A 155 16.63 -4.32 8.38
N PHE A 156 15.45 -3.84 7.97
CA PHE A 156 14.54 -4.59 7.08
C PHE A 156 15.19 -4.96 5.75
N GLN A 157 15.97 -4.06 5.16
CA GLN A 157 16.71 -4.34 3.91
C GLN A 157 17.65 -5.53 4.08
N THR A 158 18.48 -5.48 5.13
CA THR A 158 19.46 -6.52 5.43
C THR A 158 18.78 -7.88 5.63
N LEU A 159 17.64 -7.93 6.33
CA LEU A 159 16.91 -9.17 6.55
C LEU A 159 16.41 -9.79 5.23
N LEU A 160 15.83 -8.98 4.33
CA LEU A 160 15.37 -9.47 3.03
C LEU A 160 16.52 -9.97 2.15
N GLU A 161 17.63 -9.21 2.10
CA GLU A 161 18.82 -9.60 1.34
C GLU A 161 19.46 -10.89 1.88
N GLN A 162 19.50 -11.07 3.21
CA GLN A 162 19.98 -12.29 3.85
C GLN A 162 19.08 -13.51 3.59
N SER A 163 17.78 -13.29 3.43
CA SER A 163 16.82 -14.33 3.01
C SER A 163 16.79 -14.56 1.49
N GLY A 164 17.71 -13.96 0.73
CA GLY A 164 17.90 -14.22 -0.70
C GLY A 164 17.06 -13.38 -1.64
N PHE A 165 16.33 -12.37 -1.14
CA PHE A 165 15.62 -11.43 -1.99
C PHE A 165 16.58 -10.41 -2.60
N THR A 166 16.29 -10.01 -3.83
CA THR A 166 17.03 -8.96 -4.55
C THR A 166 16.10 -7.85 -4.97
N LYS A 167 16.64 -6.64 -5.11
CA LYS A 167 15.89 -5.46 -5.55
C LYS A 167 15.15 -5.71 -6.87
N ALA A 168 13.86 -5.38 -6.89
CA ALA A 168 13.03 -5.42 -8.09
C ALA A 168 12.82 -4.04 -8.73
N MET A 169 12.53 -3.01 -7.93
CA MET A 169 12.16 -1.67 -8.39
C MET A 169 12.54 -0.60 -7.35
N ASP A 170 12.76 0.63 -7.81
CA ASP A 170 12.85 1.81 -6.96
C ASP A 170 11.49 2.49 -6.82
N LEU A 171 11.09 2.78 -5.58
CA LEU A 171 9.90 3.56 -5.26
C LEU A 171 10.37 4.87 -4.63
N LEU A 172 10.13 5.98 -5.32
CA LEU A 172 10.67 7.28 -4.94
C LEU A 172 9.59 8.13 -4.27
N MET A 173 9.92 8.66 -3.09
CA MET A 173 9.12 9.67 -2.40
C MET A 173 9.78 11.03 -2.55
N TRP A 174 9.00 12.05 -2.90
CA TRP A 174 9.47 13.42 -3.07
C TRP A 174 8.83 14.33 -2.01
N HIS A 175 9.66 15.09 -1.29
CA HIS A 175 9.20 16.16 -0.42
C HIS A 175 9.44 17.51 -1.11
N LEU A 176 8.38 18.27 -1.36
CA LEU A 176 8.47 19.58 -2.00
C LEU A 176 8.25 20.71 -1.00
N GLU A 177 9.31 21.48 -0.71
CA GLU A 177 9.24 22.66 0.14
C GLU A 177 8.86 23.91 -0.67
N MET A 178 7.57 24.27 -0.64
CA MET A 178 7.07 25.43 -1.40
C MET A 178 7.48 26.80 -0.83
N GLY A 179 8.06 26.84 0.37
CA GLY A 179 8.35 28.09 1.09
C GLY A 179 9.25 29.09 0.36
N LYS A 180 10.09 28.64 -0.58
CA LYS A 180 10.92 29.53 -1.43
C LYS A 180 10.18 30.09 -2.65
N LEU A 181 9.06 29.47 -3.03
CA LEU A 181 8.21 29.88 -4.16
C LEU A 181 7.06 30.80 -3.72
N MET A 182 6.92 30.99 -2.40
CA MET A 182 5.81 31.70 -1.79
C MET A 182 6.29 32.95 -1.05
N ASP A 183 5.56 34.05 -1.17
CA ASP A 183 5.62 35.17 -0.24
C ASP A 183 4.47 35.01 0.77
N GLY A 184 4.79 34.43 1.93
CA GLY A 184 3.77 33.96 2.89
C GLY A 184 2.98 32.78 2.34
N LEU A 185 1.68 32.97 2.09
CA LEU A 185 0.78 31.95 1.51
C LEU A 185 0.50 32.15 0.01
N LYS A 186 1.21 33.07 -0.67
CA LYS A 186 0.91 33.45 -2.06
C LYS A 186 2.01 33.03 -3.01
N PHE A 187 1.63 32.41 -4.12
CA PHE A 187 2.52 32.19 -5.24
C PHE A 187 2.70 33.47 -6.06
N HIS A 188 3.82 33.56 -6.79
CA HIS A 188 4.07 34.65 -7.71
C HIS A 188 2.94 34.75 -8.77
N PRO A 189 2.40 35.93 -9.09
CA PRO A 189 1.26 36.08 -10.01
C PRO A 189 1.44 35.39 -11.36
N ALA A 190 2.66 35.39 -11.90
CA ALA A 190 3.00 34.69 -13.15
C ALA A 190 2.65 33.19 -13.16
N ILE A 191 2.67 32.51 -12.00
CA ILE A 191 2.27 31.10 -11.89
C ILE A 191 0.76 30.98 -12.14
N HIS A 192 -0.03 31.87 -11.55
CA HIS A 192 -1.47 31.89 -11.73
C HIS A 192 -1.86 32.27 -13.16
N GLU A 193 -1.18 33.24 -13.77
CA GLU A 193 -1.40 33.64 -15.17
C GLU A 193 -1.07 32.51 -16.14
N ALA A 194 0.07 31.81 -15.92
CA ALA A 194 0.44 30.66 -16.73
C ALA A 194 -0.57 29.51 -16.59
N ALA A 195 -1.02 29.23 -15.37
CA ALA A 195 -2.06 28.22 -15.11
C ALA A 195 -3.37 28.58 -15.82
N GLN A 196 -3.88 29.80 -15.64
CA GLN A 196 -5.13 30.24 -16.26
C GLN A 196 -5.06 30.18 -17.78
N LYS A 197 -3.95 30.62 -18.38
CA LYS A 197 -3.74 30.54 -19.82
C LYS A 197 -3.84 29.09 -20.32
N SER A 198 -3.22 28.15 -19.61
CA SER A 198 -3.27 26.72 -19.97
C SER A 198 -4.68 26.14 -19.86
N LEU A 199 -5.47 26.58 -18.88
CA LEU A 199 -6.87 26.17 -18.72
C LEU A 199 -7.71 26.68 -19.89
N ASP A 200 -7.60 27.96 -20.23
CA ASP A 200 -8.35 28.61 -21.30
C ASP A 200 -8.00 28.00 -22.68
N GLU A 201 -6.71 27.77 -22.95
CA GLU A 201 -6.24 27.20 -24.22
C GLU A 201 -6.73 25.76 -24.46
N HIS A 202 -7.06 25.02 -23.41
CA HIS A 202 -7.49 23.62 -23.49
C HIS A 202 -8.97 23.41 -23.11
N GLY A 203 -9.68 24.48 -22.74
CA GLY A 203 -11.08 24.41 -22.31
C GLY A 203 -11.26 23.58 -21.04
N ILE A 204 -10.30 23.63 -20.12
CA ILE A 204 -10.29 22.84 -18.89
C ILE A 204 -10.78 23.69 -17.73
N THR A 205 -11.68 23.12 -16.93
CA THR A 205 -12.09 23.65 -15.62
C THR A 205 -11.55 22.74 -14.52
N ILE A 206 -10.94 23.33 -13.50
CA ILE A 206 -10.55 22.61 -12.28
C ILE A 206 -11.61 22.89 -11.21
N ARG A 207 -12.12 21.83 -10.58
CA ARG A 207 -13.04 21.92 -9.45
C ARG A 207 -12.70 20.89 -8.38
N ASN A 208 -13.23 21.09 -7.18
CA ASN A 208 -13.12 20.11 -6.11
C ASN A 208 -14.07 18.92 -6.38
N MET A 209 -13.69 17.75 -5.88
CA MET A 209 -14.61 16.62 -5.69
C MET A 209 -15.70 17.01 -4.68
N ARG A 210 -16.89 16.44 -4.85
CA ARG A 210 -18.03 16.70 -3.98
C ARG A 210 -18.35 15.48 -3.12
N LYS A 211 -18.21 15.63 -1.81
CA LYS A 211 -18.56 14.62 -0.79
C LYS A 211 -20.02 14.22 -0.82
N SER A 212 -20.89 15.12 -1.25
CA SER A 212 -22.32 14.84 -1.47
C SER A 212 -22.57 13.89 -2.64
N ASP A 213 -21.64 13.76 -3.59
CA ASP A 213 -21.74 12.95 -4.81
C ASP A 213 -20.56 11.97 -4.97
N MET A 214 -19.97 11.52 -3.85
CA MET A 214 -18.74 10.70 -3.87
C MET A 214 -18.81 9.49 -4.79
N ALA A 215 -19.96 8.84 -4.92
CA ALA A 215 -20.08 7.67 -5.79
C ALA A 215 -19.78 8.02 -7.25
N ALA A 216 -20.34 9.12 -7.77
CA ALA A 216 -20.06 9.57 -9.13
C ALA A 216 -18.63 10.11 -9.27
N GLU A 217 -18.12 10.83 -8.27
CA GLU A 217 -16.76 11.35 -8.31
C GLU A 217 -15.71 10.21 -8.30
N ILE A 218 -15.94 9.14 -7.54
CA ILE A 218 -15.08 7.95 -7.51
C ILE A 218 -15.17 7.18 -8.82
N ALA A 219 -16.35 7.04 -9.42
CA ALA A 219 -16.50 6.40 -10.73
C ALA A 219 -15.70 7.14 -11.83
N ARG A 220 -15.74 8.48 -11.83
CA ARG A 220 -14.94 9.30 -12.75
C ARG A 220 -13.44 9.13 -12.50
N PHE A 221 -13.02 9.25 -11.24
CA PHE A 221 -11.63 9.04 -10.84
C PHE A 221 -11.12 7.66 -11.27
N HIS A 222 -11.90 6.62 -11.01
CA HIS A 222 -11.56 5.23 -11.33
C HIS A 222 -11.31 5.01 -12.82
N GLN A 223 -12.14 5.60 -13.68
CA GLN A 223 -11.95 5.52 -15.13
C GLN A 223 -10.61 6.12 -15.55
N VAL A 224 -10.35 7.36 -15.15
CA VAL A 224 -9.10 8.07 -15.50
C VAL A 224 -7.88 7.38 -14.88
N TYR A 225 -8.01 6.89 -13.65
CA TYR A 225 -6.94 6.17 -12.95
C TYR A 225 -6.49 4.94 -13.74
N ASN A 226 -7.42 4.08 -14.15
CA ASN A 226 -7.08 2.87 -14.89
C ASN A 226 -6.53 3.15 -16.30
N GLU A 227 -7.02 4.21 -16.97
CA GLU A 227 -6.50 4.61 -18.28
C GLU A 227 -5.08 5.21 -18.19
N ALA A 228 -4.81 6.01 -17.16
CA ALA A 228 -3.54 6.72 -17.01
C ALA A 228 -2.40 5.85 -16.46
N TRP A 229 -2.70 4.86 -15.62
CA TRP A 229 -1.70 4.07 -14.89
C TRP A 229 -1.36 2.72 -15.53
N GLY A 230 -1.99 2.38 -16.66
CA GLY A 230 -1.88 1.08 -17.33
C GLY A 230 -0.46 0.56 -17.58
N ASP A 231 0.48 1.45 -17.84
CA ASP A 231 1.88 1.10 -18.17
C ASP A 231 2.82 1.13 -16.96
N ASN A 232 2.32 1.39 -15.75
CA ASN A 232 3.15 1.47 -14.56
C ASN A 232 3.61 0.08 -14.07
N TRP A 233 4.78 0.01 -13.44
CA TRP A 233 5.33 -1.25 -12.93
C TRP A 233 4.39 -1.89 -11.89
N GLY A 234 4.06 -3.17 -12.11
CA GLY A 234 3.19 -3.93 -11.20
C GLY A 234 1.73 -3.49 -11.20
N PHE A 235 1.31 -2.68 -12.18
CA PHE A 235 -0.04 -2.17 -12.25
C PHE A 235 -1.06 -3.28 -12.54
N VAL A 236 -2.06 -3.38 -11.68
CA VAL A 236 -3.26 -4.18 -11.91
C VAL A 236 -4.45 -3.22 -11.89
N PRO A 237 -5.28 -3.17 -12.94
CA PRO A 237 -6.44 -2.30 -12.96
C PRO A 237 -7.34 -2.57 -11.78
N VAL A 238 -7.59 -1.51 -11.00
CA VAL A 238 -8.46 -1.54 -9.83
C VAL A 238 -9.86 -1.87 -10.31
N THR A 239 -10.60 -2.71 -9.59
CA THR A 239 -12.02 -2.98 -9.87
C THR A 239 -12.91 -1.87 -9.30
N ALA A 240 -14.16 -1.77 -9.76
CA ALA A 240 -15.08 -0.77 -9.22
C ALA A 240 -15.36 -1.01 -7.73
N GLU A 241 -15.45 -2.28 -7.33
CA GLU A 241 -15.67 -2.70 -5.95
C GLU A 241 -14.49 -2.36 -5.04
N GLU A 242 -13.25 -2.58 -5.50
CA GLU A 242 -12.04 -2.15 -4.79
C GLU A 242 -11.96 -0.62 -4.67
N ALA A 243 -12.23 0.11 -5.76
CA ALA A 243 -12.25 1.57 -5.72
C ALA A 243 -13.26 2.11 -4.69
N ASP A 244 -14.46 1.53 -4.64
CA ASP A 244 -15.47 1.83 -3.62
C ASP A 244 -15.02 1.46 -2.20
N PHE A 245 -14.30 0.35 -2.05
CA PHE A 245 -13.75 -0.08 -0.77
C PHE A 245 -12.70 0.92 -0.25
N HIS A 246 -11.73 1.30 -1.08
CA HIS A 246 -10.72 2.31 -0.74
C HIS A 246 -11.36 3.67 -0.47
N ALA A 247 -12.30 4.11 -1.32
CA ALA A 247 -13.01 5.36 -1.13
C ALA A 247 -13.71 5.43 0.23
N LYS A 248 -14.33 4.35 0.70
CA LYS A 248 -14.97 4.29 2.02
C LYS A 248 -13.97 4.43 3.17
N SER A 249 -12.79 3.81 3.07
CA SER A 249 -11.74 3.94 4.09
C SER A 249 -11.17 5.36 4.12
N LEU A 250 -10.84 5.91 2.95
CA LEU A 250 -10.22 7.22 2.80
C LEU A 250 -11.20 8.39 2.99
N LYS A 251 -12.51 8.17 2.89
CA LYS A 251 -13.53 9.23 3.03
C LYS A 251 -13.39 10.05 4.31
N MET A 252 -12.93 9.44 5.41
CA MET A 252 -12.78 10.13 6.70
C MET A 252 -11.61 11.13 6.71
N VAL A 253 -10.61 10.93 5.84
CA VAL A 253 -9.41 11.77 5.75
C VAL A 253 -9.38 12.62 4.48
N LEU A 254 -10.29 12.37 3.54
CA LEU A 254 -10.45 13.18 2.34
C LEU A 254 -10.80 14.62 2.70
N ASP A 255 -10.00 15.56 2.21
CA ASP A 255 -10.29 16.98 2.20
C ASP A 255 -10.63 17.41 0.75
N GLU A 256 -11.79 18.03 0.57
CA GLU A 256 -12.26 18.43 -0.77
C GLU A 256 -11.37 19.50 -1.38
N ASP A 257 -10.71 20.31 -0.56
CA ASP A 257 -9.77 21.35 -1.02
C ASP A 257 -8.48 20.77 -1.62
N TRP A 258 -8.22 19.47 -1.38
CA TRP A 258 -7.07 18.74 -1.90
C TRP A 258 -7.45 17.65 -2.92
N ALA A 259 -8.74 17.51 -3.21
CA ALA A 259 -9.27 16.50 -4.12
C ALA A 259 -9.83 17.19 -5.37
N LEU A 260 -8.96 17.40 -6.36
CA LEU A 260 -9.27 18.19 -7.55
C LEU A 260 -9.59 17.30 -8.75
N ILE A 261 -10.54 17.73 -9.56
CA ILE A 261 -10.90 17.17 -10.86
C ILE A 261 -10.67 18.24 -11.91
N ALA A 262 -9.94 17.89 -12.96
CA ALA A 262 -9.89 18.65 -14.20
C ALA A 262 -10.92 18.06 -15.15
N GLU A 263 -11.79 18.87 -15.74
CA GLU A 263 -12.80 18.41 -16.71
C GLU A 263 -12.96 19.43 -17.84
N LYS A 264 -13.30 18.95 -19.04
CA LYS A 264 -13.70 19.79 -20.18
C LYS A 264 -15.16 20.23 -20.03
N GLU A 265 -15.58 21.23 -20.83
CA GLU A 265 -16.97 21.73 -20.83
C GLU A 265 -18.02 20.65 -21.14
N ASP A 266 -17.67 19.60 -21.90
CA ASP A 266 -18.56 18.48 -22.21
C ASP A 266 -18.62 17.40 -21.11
N GLY A 267 -17.84 17.57 -20.04
CA GLY A 267 -17.79 16.68 -18.88
C GLY A 267 -16.82 15.51 -19.00
N GLU A 268 -15.99 15.46 -20.06
CA GLU A 268 -14.82 14.58 -20.12
C GLU A 268 -13.85 14.93 -18.99
N VAL A 269 -13.41 13.94 -18.22
CA VAL A 269 -12.45 14.06 -17.11
C VAL A 269 -11.09 13.56 -17.58
#